data_AF-A0A7S0WTB7-F1
#
_entry.id   AF-A0A7S0WTB7-F1
#
_cell.length_a   1.000
_cell.length_b   1.000
_cell.length_c   1.000
_cell.angle_alpha   90.00
_cell.angle_beta   90.00
_cell.angle_gamma   90.00
#
_symmetry.space_group_name_H-M   'P 1'
#
loop_
_entity.id
_entity.type
_entity.pdbx_description
1 polymer ?
#
loop_
_entity_poly.entity_id
_entity_poly.type
_entity_poly.pdbx_seq_one_letter_code
_entity_poly.pdbx_strand_id
1 'polypeptide(L)'
;MSSQDEKKYKSLKRQTEREIMVNADVICCTCVGAGDPRLANFRFRQVLIDESTQATEAECLIALVLGAKQVVLVGDHCQLGPVIMCKKAARAGLAQSLFERLVQ
;
A
#
# COMPACT_ATOMS: atom_id res chain seq x y z
N MET A 1 8.04 -30.79 14.38
CA MET A 1 6.64 -30.55 13.95
C MET A 1 6.37 -31.46 12.77
N SER A 2 5.25 -32.19 12.75
CA SER A 2 4.96 -33.07 11.61
C SER A 2 4.56 -32.24 10.37
N SER A 3 4.74 -32.78 9.17
CA SER A 3 4.29 -32.13 7.93
C SER A 3 2.76 -31.93 7.89
N GLN A 4 2.01 -32.74 8.64
CA GLN A 4 0.57 -32.59 8.81
C GLN A 4 0.23 -31.38 9.69
N ASP A 5 0.96 -31.16 10.79
CA ASP A 5 0.76 -30.00 11.67
C ASP A 5 1.02 -28.68 10.94
N GLU A 6 2.06 -28.63 10.10
CA GLU A 6 2.39 -27.42 9.35
C GLU A 6 1.30 -27.07 8.32
N LYS A 7 0.76 -28.08 7.61
CA LYS A 7 -0.37 -27.89 6.68
C LYS A 7 -1.61 -27.40 7.42
N LYS A 8 -1.94 -28.01 8.56
CA LYS A 8 -3.08 -27.63 9.40
C LYS A 8 -2.93 -26.20 9.91
N TYR A 9 -1.76 -25.84 10.44
CA TYR A 9 -1.44 -24.50 10.89
C TYR A 9 -1.60 -23.45 9.77
N LYS A 10 -1.02 -23.69 8.60
CA LYS A 10 -1.13 -22.78 7.45
C LYS A 10 -2.57 -22.57 7.01
N SER A 11 -3.38 -23.63 7.01
CA SER A 11 -4.81 -23.53 6.67
C SER A 11 -5.57 -22.67 7.68
N LEU A 12 -5.43 -22.98 8.98
CA LEU A 12 -6.08 -22.25 10.06
C LEU A 12 -5.67 -20.77 10.06
N LYS A 13 -4.36 -20.49 9.94
CA LYS A 13 -3.85 -19.12 9.87
C LYS A 13 -4.49 -18.33 8.73
N ARG A 14 -4.52 -18.88 7.51
CA ARG A 14 -5.12 -18.21 6.35
C ARG A 14 -6.61 -17.96 6.53
N GLN A 15 -7.32 -18.90 7.15
CA GLN A 15 -8.74 -18.74 7.45
C GLN A 15 -8.96 -17.59 8.43
N THR A 16 -8.22 -17.56 9.54
CA THR A 16 -8.32 -16.51 10.55
C THR A 16 -7.90 -15.15 10.00
N GLU A 17 -6.81 -15.06 9.23
CA GLU A 17 -6.39 -13.82 8.58
C GLU A 17 -7.52 -13.28 7.67
N ARG A 18 -8.14 -14.14 6.86
CA ARG A 18 -9.25 -13.75 5.98
C ARG A 18 -10.46 -13.27 6.78
N GLU A 19 -10.84 -13.99 7.82
CA GLU A 19 -11.98 -13.64 8.67
C GLU A 19 -11.78 -12.27 9.33
N ILE A 20 -10.60 -12.00 9.88
CA ILE A 20 -10.28 -10.70 10.47
C ILE A 20 -10.34 -9.59 9.41
N MET A 21 -9.70 -9.78 8.25
CA MET A 21 -9.66 -8.76 7.20
C MET A 21 -11.03 -8.47 6.58
N VAL A 22 -11.90 -9.47 6.41
CA VAL A 22 -13.25 -9.27 5.86
C VAL A 22 -14.16 -8.50 6.82
N ASN A 23 -13.99 -8.70 8.13
CA ASN A 23 -14.82 -8.06 9.15
C ASN A 23 -14.23 -6.73 9.66
N ALA A 24 -13.03 -6.33 9.22
CA ALA A 24 -12.42 -5.08 9.63
C ALA A 24 -13.07 -3.89 8.93
N ASP A 25 -13.45 -2.85 9.70
CA ASP A 25 -13.91 -1.58 9.13
C ASP A 25 -12.77 -0.84 8.41
N VAL A 26 -11.54 -0.97 8.91
CA VAL A 26 -10.34 -0.32 8.38
C VAL A 26 -9.17 -1.30 8.36
N ILE A 27 -8.43 -1.33 7.25
CA ILE A 27 -7.17 -2.07 7.11
C ILE A 27 -6.02 -1.07 6.94
N CYS A 28 -5.10 -1.06 7.90
CA CYS A 28 -3.90 -0.22 7.85
C CYS A 28 -2.71 -1.05 7.37
N CYS A 29 -1.98 -0.55 6.38
CA CYS A 29 -0.72 -1.12 5.90
C CYS A 29 0.12 -0.02 5.23
N THR A 30 1.39 -0.30 4.94
CA THR A 30 2.21 0.58 4.12
C THR A 30 1.75 0.52 2.65
N CYS A 31 2.09 1.53 1.84
CA CYS A 31 1.76 1.54 0.41
C CYS A 31 2.21 0.26 -0.31
N VAL A 32 3.46 -0.17 -0.08
CA VAL A 32 3.98 -1.44 -0.61
C VAL A 32 3.29 -2.65 0.02
N GLY A 33 2.95 -2.58 1.31
CA GLY A 33 2.22 -3.62 2.03
C GLY A 33 0.81 -3.86 1.49
N ALA A 34 0.19 -2.90 0.81
CA ALA A 34 -1.08 -3.11 0.12
C ALA A 34 -0.97 -4.16 -1.00
N GLY A 35 0.23 -4.41 -1.53
CA GLY A 35 0.52 -5.48 -2.49
C GLY A 35 0.63 -6.89 -1.88
N ASP A 36 0.40 -7.06 -0.58
CA ASP A 36 0.47 -8.36 0.09
C ASP A 36 -0.53 -9.36 -0.53
N PRO A 37 -0.12 -10.61 -0.83
CA PRO A 37 -1.02 -11.63 -1.40
C PRO A 37 -2.31 -11.89 -0.60
N ARG A 38 -2.30 -11.59 0.70
CA ARG A 38 -3.50 -11.67 1.56
C ARG A 38 -4.58 -10.66 1.16
N LEU A 39 -4.18 -9.53 0.58
CA LEU A 39 -5.07 -8.45 0.11
C LEU A 39 -5.42 -8.55 -1.38
N ALA A 40 -4.80 -9.45 -2.15
CA ALA A 40 -4.95 -9.52 -3.61
C ALA A 40 -6.41 -9.70 -4.09
N ASN A 41 -7.26 -10.33 -3.28
CA ASN A 41 -8.69 -10.56 -3.58
C ASN A 41 -9.63 -9.52 -2.94
N PHE A 42 -9.09 -8.52 -2.25
CA PHE A 42 -9.87 -7.42 -1.70
C PHE A 42 -10.03 -6.30 -2.73
N ARG A 43 -11.08 -5.49 -2.53
CA ARG A 43 -11.32 -4.27 -3.27
C ARG A 43 -11.55 -3.14 -2.29
N PHE A 44 -10.71 -2.11 -2.35
CA PHE A 44 -10.80 -0.95 -1.47
C PHE A 44 -11.37 0.23 -2.24
N ARG A 45 -12.68 0.48 -2.08
CA ARG A 45 -13.36 1.59 -2.77
C ARG A 45 -12.86 2.95 -2.28
N GLN A 46 -12.56 3.06 -0.98
CA GLN A 46 -12.07 4.27 -0.34
C GLN A 46 -10.64 4.01 0.12
N VAL A 47 -9.70 4.84 -0.31
CA VAL A 47 -8.29 4.73 0.07
C VAL A 47 -7.81 6.08 0.57
N LEU A 48 -7.26 6.09 1.78
CA LEU A 48 -6.56 7.23 2.36
C LEU A 48 -5.08 6.87 2.44
N ILE A 49 -4.22 7.75 1.91
CA ILE A 49 -2.77 7.63 2.01
C ILE A 49 -2.25 8.84 2.77
N ASP A 50 -1.78 8.60 3.99
CA ASP A 50 -1.08 9.60 4.79
C ASP A 50 0.41 9.63 4.43
N GLU A 51 1.06 10.77 4.66
CA GLU A 51 2.46 11.02 4.26
C GLU A 51 2.75 10.71 2.78
N SER A 52 1.75 10.93 1.91
CA SER A 52 1.81 10.59 0.48
C SER A 52 2.89 11.35 -0.30
N THR A 53 3.42 12.45 0.25
CA THR A 53 4.57 13.19 -0.28
C THR A 53 5.90 12.46 -0.07
N GLN A 54 5.99 11.55 0.91
CA GLN A 54 7.20 10.75 1.18
C GLN A 54 7.33 9.49 0.32
N ALA A 55 6.28 9.13 -0.43
CA ALA A 55 6.24 7.95 -1.29
C ALA A 55 6.38 8.34 -2.76
N THR A 56 7.09 7.51 -3.52
CA THR A 56 7.09 7.65 -4.98
C THR A 56 5.68 7.45 -5.53
N GLU A 57 5.39 8.02 -6.70
CA GLU A 57 4.10 7.78 -7.35
C GLU A 57 3.82 6.28 -7.53
N ALA A 58 4.83 5.50 -7.91
CA ALA A 58 4.70 4.05 -8.09
C ALA A 58 4.31 3.32 -6.79
N GLU A 59 4.86 3.73 -5.64
CA GLU A 59 4.50 3.15 -4.34
C GLU A 59 3.05 3.46 -3.97
N CYS A 60 2.62 4.72 -4.12
CA CYS A 60 1.22 5.11 -3.88
C CYS A 60 0.24 4.31 -4.76
N LEU A 61 0.59 4.07 -6.03
CA LEU A 61 -0.26 3.34 -6.96
C LEU A 61 -0.57 1.91 -6.49
N ILE A 62 0.32 1.24 -5.74
CA ILE A 62 0.09 -0.13 -5.23
C ILE A 62 -1.22 -0.22 -4.44
N ALA A 63 -1.50 0.76 -3.58
CA ALA A 63 -2.75 0.81 -2.82
C ALA A 63 -3.94 1.23 -3.69
N LEU A 64 -3.74 2.17 -4.62
CA LEU A 64 -4.81 2.74 -5.43
C LEU A 64 -5.37 1.76 -6.48
N VAL A 65 -4.54 0.88 -7.04
CA VAL A 65 -4.97 -0.08 -8.07
C VAL A 65 -5.86 -1.20 -7.53
N LEU A 66 -6.07 -1.29 -6.21
CA LEU A 66 -6.97 -2.24 -5.58
C LEU A 66 -8.46 -1.85 -5.68
N GLY A 67 -8.83 -1.03 -6.67
CA GLY A 67 -10.20 -0.67 -6.97
C GLY A 67 -10.69 0.64 -6.35
N ALA A 68 -9.76 1.56 -6.04
CA ALA A 68 -10.11 2.87 -5.50
C ALA A 68 -11.10 3.63 -6.39
N LYS A 69 -12.10 4.24 -5.76
CA LYS A 69 -13.10 5.14 -6.37
C LYS A 69 -13.15 6.50 -5.68
N GLN A 70 -12.74 6.53 -4.42
CA GLN A 70 -12.53 7.74 -3.64
C GLN A 70 -11.13 7.66 -3.03
N VAL A 71 -10.34 8.69 -3.26
CA VAL A 71 -8.94 8.76 -2.81
C VAL A 71 -8.74 10.04 -2.03
N VAL A 72 -8.13 9.93 -0.86
CA VAL A 72 -7.65 11.06 -0.07
C VAL A 72 -6.15 10.91 0.07
N LEU A 73 -5.39 11.88 -0.46
CA LEU A 73 -3.95 11.95 -0.28
C LEU A 73 -3.67 13.05 0.75
N VAL A 74 -2.98 12.70 1.82
CA VAL A 74 -2.54 13.62 2.87
C VAL A 74 -1.03 13.69 2.82
N GLY A 75 -0.46 14.88 2.98
CA GLY A 75 0.98 15.09 2.99
C GLY A 75 1.34 16.57 2.94
N ASP A 76 2.61 16.85 3.16
CA ASP A 76 3.20 18.18 3.10
C ASP A 76 4.43 18.15 2.18
N HIS A 77 4.36 18.89 1.08
CA HIS A 77 5.42 18.96 0.06
C HIS A 77 6.60 19.83 0.53
N CYS A 78 6.47 20.55 1.65
CA CYS A 78 7.57 21.28 2.29
C CYS A 78 8.38 20.38 3.25
N GLN A 79 7.94 19.13 3.49
CA GLN A 79 8.65 18.16 4.32
C GLN A 79 9.50 17.20 3.46
N LEU A 80 9.84 16.02 3.99
CA LEU A 80 10.65 15.03 3.27
C LEU A 80 9.91 14.50 2.04
N GLY A 81 10.64 14.32 0.95
CA GLY A 81 10.18 13.62 -0.24
C GLY A 81 10.69 12.17 -0.30
N PRO A 82 10.41 11.44 -1.40
CA PRO A 82 10.84 10.06 -1.57
C PRO A 82 12.36 9.92 -1.64
N VAL A 83 12.92 8.90 -0.98
CA VAL A 83 14.37 8.65 -0.97
C VAL A 83 14.78 7.86 -2.21
N ILE A 84 15.41 8.52 -3.18
CA ILE A 84 15.86 7.89 -4.43
C ILE A 84 17.38 7.76 -4.49
N MET A 85 17.87 6.52 -4.34
CA MET A 85 19.32 6.25 -4.39
C MET A 85 19.92 6.48 -5.79
N CYS A 86 19.15 6.19 -6.85
CA CYS A 86 19.60 6.38 -8.22
C CYS A 86 19.39 7.83 -8.69
N LYS A 87 20.47 8.63 -8.69
CA LYS A 87 20.44 10.03 -9.15
C LYS A 87 19.91 10.21 -10.58
N LYS A 88 20.06 9.22 -11.46
CA LYS A 88 19.49 9.27 -12.82
C LYS A 88 17.96 9.15 -12.78
N ALA A 89 17.42 8.24 -11.97
CA ALA A 89 15.97 8.05 -11.81
C ALA A 89 15.32 9.25 -11.10
N ALA A 90 15.97 9.78 -10.06
CA ALA A 90 15.51 10.99 -9.37
C ALA A 90 15.34 12.16 -10.35
N ARG A 91 16.37 12.44 -11.17
CA ARG A 91 16.34 13.49 -12.20
C ARG A 91 15.37 13.20 -13.36
N ALA A 92 14.99 11.93 -13.56
CA ALA A 92 14.00 11.54 -14.55
C ALA A 92 12.54 11.63 -14.02
N GLY A 93 12.34 12.15 -12.81
CA GLY A 93 11.01 12.41 -12.24
C GLY A 93 10.59 11.46 -11.13
N LEU A 94 11.36 10.39 -10.82
CA LEU A 94 10.95 9.42 -9.78
C LEU A 94 10.93 10.02 -8.37
N ALA A 95 11.62 11.14 -8.14
CA ALA A 95 11.59 11.86 -6.86
C ALA A 95 10.33 12.71 -6.67
N GLN A 96 9.49 12.87 -7.69
CA GLN A 96 8.19 13.56 -7.57
C GLN A 96 7.15 12.56 -7.06
N SER A 97 6.49 12.91 -5.96
CA SER A 97 5.38 12.14 -5.42
C SER A 97 4.10 12.30 -6.27
N LEU A 98 3.16 11.36 -6.12
CA LEU A 98 1.84 11.48 -6.75
C LEU A 98 1.11 12.74 -6.27
N PHE A 99 1.25 13.09 -4.99
CA PHE A 99 0.66 14.29 -4.40
C PHE A 99 1.16 15.55 -5.11
N GLU A 100 2.48 15.73 -5.19
CA GLU A 100 3.09 16.90 -5.83
C GLU A 100 2.69 17.01 -7.30
N ARG A 101 2.62 15.88 -8.03
CA ARG A 101 2.23 15.88 -9.45
C ARG A 101 0.78 16.33 -9.67
N LEU A 102 -0.12 16.12 -8.71
CA LEU A 102 -1.54 16.48 -8.84
C LEU A 102 -1.86 17.90 -8.35
N VAL A 103 -0.99 18.48 -7.52
CA VAL A 103 -1.13 19.86 -7.03
C VAL A 103 -0.63 20.88 -8.06
N GLN A 104 0.35 20.49 -8.89
CA GLN A 104 0.86 21.28 -10.02
C GLN A 104 -0.11 21.27 -11.20
#